data_AF-A0A9Q9ZWW6-F1
#
_entry.id   AF-A0A9Q9ZWW6-F1
#
_cell.length_a   1.000
_cell.length_b   1.000
_cell.length_c   1.000
_cell.angle_alpha   90.00
_cell.angle_beta   90.00
_cell.angle_gamma   90.00
#
_symmetry.space_group_name_H-M   'P 1'
#
loop_
_entity.id
_entity.type
_entity.pdbx_description
1 polymer ?
#
loop_
_entity_poly.entity_id
_entity_poly.type
_entity_poly.pdbx_seq_one_letter_code
_entity_poly.pdbx_strand_id
1 'polypeptide(L)'
;MSSAHIKRPPKRPRVELEEEDDEKTLMDTSSIVAPEEQDSTFDPAETDTTLTETADMSAQASCPIHKIRKYIVYENCIMELFEVCPVCKQSCSVRSQRIGTFVRVEQLCHNCKYSRKWSSQPVQGSTPAGNLHISAAVYLCGASFYKLEKICTIMNLQLFKYDTFRRQSRLYVEPAIVYKWMHWQNETLHRLSERERVIVGGDMRADSPGHSVKFGSYTLMDLQTNTVVDIQLVQSNEVGGRYHMEKEGLQRSLALLEARGVTLECIVTDRHPQIQKFLRERNINQFYDVWRIEKGIGRQLENICKLKDCEKLREWLRSIKNHIYWTAASSITGPERVAKWSSILNHVRDIHTHEDPNFPACLHPQKRSRDGNKWLVAGTQAFYKLEKVMTNKRILKDVTKLSPHHQTSPFDSFHSVILRFAPKNVVFPFLGMLCRLYLAALHYNENVGRAQATSSTGRPLFKVNFPKARKGQCTVKQVKTRPLTFRYLDDLQDLIFEHVFVDPASYMDEVLKIAIPPDLCVEYEWPDKEEVISTMVSRFNQQLV
;
A
#
# COMPACT_ATOMS: atom_id res chain seq x y z
N MET A 1 -7.24 -35.18 75.36
CA MET A 1 -7.14 -35.58 73.94
C MET A 1 -7.85 -34.53 73.09
N SER A 2 -7.06 -33.93 72.20
CA SER A 2 -7.33 -33.03 71.06
C SER A 2 -8.63 -32.23 70.97
N SER A 3 -8.49 -30.93 71.24
CA SER A 3 -9.37 -29.84 70.79
C SER A 3 -9.16 -29.58 69.29
N ALA A 4 -10.21 -29.65 68.47
CA ALA A 4 -10.13 -29.40 67.04
C ALA A 4 -10.41 -27.91 66.74
N HIS A 5 -9.36 -27.18 66.37
CA HIS A 5 -9.41 -25.81 65.89
C HIS A 5 -10.12 -25.71 64.53
N ILE A 6 -11.23 -24.98 64.49
CA ILE A 6 -11.86 -24.50 63.26
C ILE A 6 -10.97 -23.40 62.65
N LYS A 7 -10.27 -23.70 61.56
CA LYS A 7 -9.49 -22.72 60.79
C LYS A 7 -10.43 -21.75 60.06
N ARG A 8 -10.31 -20.47 60.38
CA ARG A 8 -10.93 -19.36 59.63
C ARG A 8 -10.30 -19.27 58.23
N PRO A 9 -11.09 -19.02 57.17
CA PRO A 9 -10.55 -18.84 55.82
C PRO A 9 -9.70 -17.56 55.73
N PRO A 10 -8.61 -17.57 54.93
CA PRO A 10 -7.73 -16.41 54.77
C PRO A 10 -8.45 -15.25 54.08
N LYS A 11 -8.16 -14.04 54.58
CA LYS A 11 -8.64 -12.76 54.05
C LYS A 11 -8.29 -12.64 52.56
N ARG A 12 -9.28 -12.34 51.73
CA ARG A 12 -9.09 -11.95 50.33
C ARG A 12 -8.13 -10.74 50.26
N PRO A 13 -7.15 -10.74 49.35
CA PRO A 13 -6.39 -9.53 49.04
C PRO A 13 -7.33 -8.44 48.50
N ARG A 14 -7.04 -7.21 48.92
CA ARG A 14 -7.71 -5.97 48.51
C ARG A 14 -7.58 -5.82 46.99
N VAL A 15 -8.72 -5.72 46.32
CA VAL A 15 -8.81 -5.29 44.92
C VAL A 15 -8.37 -3.83 44.88
N GLU A 16 -7.16 -3.57 44.40
CA GLU A 16 -6.80 -2.27 43.87
C GLU A 16 -7.47 -2.15 42.50
N LEU A 17 -8.31 -1.14 42.36
CA LEU A 17 -8.92 -0.77 41.10
C LEU A 17 -7.81 -0.24 40.19
N GLU A 18 -7.22 -1.12 39.40
CA GLU A 18 -6.48 -0.72 38.21
C GLU A 18 -7.50 -0.10 37.23
N GLU A 19 -7.27 1.15 36.87
CA GLU A 19 -8.00 1.85 35.83
C GLU A 19 -7.83 1.06 34.52
N GLU A 20 -8.93 0.47 34.03
CA GLU A 20 -8.96 -0.21 32.73
C GLU A 20 -8.59 0.80 31.63
N ASP A 21 -7.42 0.59 31.02
CA ASP A 21 -7.05 1.14 29.72
C ASP A 21 -8.03 0.57 28.67
N ASP A 22 -9.05 1.36 28.34
CA ASP A 22 -9.98 1.11 27.24
C ASP A 22 -9.26 1.27 25.88
N GLU A 23 -8.43 0.30 25.52
CA GLU A 23 -7.98 0.06 24.15
C GLU A 23 -8.51 -1.31 23.68
N LYS A 24 -9.83 -1.52 23.78
CA LYS A 24 -10.49 -2.63 23.10
C LYS A 24 -10.61 -2.34 21.61
N THR A 25 -9.71 -2.99 20.88
CA THR A 25 -9.88 -3.53 19.52
C THR A 25 -11.36 -3.83 19.24
N LEU A 26 -11.98 -3.09 18.31
CA LEU A 26 -13.33 -3.42 17.84
C LEU A 26 -13.31 -3.60 16.32
N MET A 27 -13.53 -4.86 15.95
CA MET A 27 -13.89 -5.30 14.62
C MET A 27 -15.19 -4.62 14.19
N ASP A 28 -15.19 -4.07 12.98
CA ASP A 28 -16.41 -3.58 12.33
C ASP A 28 -17.32 -4.77 12.01
N THR A 29 -18.44 -4.87 12.72
CA THR A 29 -19.61 -5.64 12.31
C THR A 29 -20.37 -4.86 11.25
N SER A 30 -20.36 -5.40 10.02
CA SER A 30 -21.05 -4.86 8.86
C SER A 30 -22.57 -4.91 9.06
N SER A 31 -23.22 -3.75 9.22
CA SER A 31 -24.65 -3.59 9.01
C SER A 31 -24.93 -3.17 7.56
N ILE A 32 -25.69 -4.02 6.87
CA ILE A 32 -26.12 -3.85 5.48
C ILE A 32 -27.20 -2.76 5.44
N VAL A 33 -26.85 -1.61 4.87
CA VAL A 33 -27.80 -0.69 4.24
C VAL A 33 -27.16 -0.25 2.95
N ALA A 34 -27.77 -0.60 1.82
CA ALA A 34 -27.28 -0.32 0.48
C ALA A 34 -27.45 1.15 0.11
N PRO A 35 -26.40 1.79 -0.44
CA PRO A 35 -26.60 2.84 -1.42
C PRO A 35 -25.82 2.56 -2.71
N GLU A 36 -26.53 2.73 -3.82
CA GLU A 36 -26.14 2.94 -5.22
C GLU A 36 -24.81 2.34 -5.72
N GLU A 37 -24.96 1.49 -6.73
CA GLU A 37 -23.93 0.76 -7.47
C GLU A 37 -22.80 1.67 -7.99
N GLN A 38 -21.76 1.86 -7.16
CA GLN A 38 -20.44 2.18 -7.68
C GLN A 38 -19.75 0.86 -8.03
N ASP A 39 -19.52 0.65 -9.32
CA ASP A 39 -18.72 -0.46 -9.83
C ASP A 39 -17.39 -0.52 -9.07
N SER A 40 -17.18 -1.64 -8.36
CA SER A 40 -15.95 -1.92 -7.60
C SER A 40 -14.68 -2.00 -8.47
N THR A 41 -14.86 -1.97 -9.80
CA THR A 41 -13.82 -2.02 -10.83
C THR A 41 -13.46 -0.65 -11.39
N PHE A 42 -14.12 0.44 -10.95
CA PHE A 42 -13.88 1.77 -11.49
C PHE A 42 -12.50 2.31 -11.10
N ASP A 43 -11.56 2.33 -12.06
CA ASP A 43 -10.28 3.03 -11.95
C ASP A 43 -10.39 4.46 -12.51
N PRO A 44 -10.46 5.50 -11.66
CA PRO A 44 -10.48 6.90 -12.11
C PRO A 44 -9.18 7.36 -12.80
N ALA A 45 -8.13 6.53 -12.81
CA ALA A 45 -6.86 6.80 -13.49
C ALA A 45 -6.87 6.42 -14.97
N GLU A 46 -7.82 5.58 -15.43
CA GLU A 46 -7.85 5.00 -16.79
C GLU A 46 -8.90 5.63 -17.72
N THR A 47 -9.41 6.83 -17.43
CA THR A 47 -10.32 7.51 -18.37
C THR A 47 -9.55 8.14 -19.54
N ASP A 48 -9.84 7.65 -20.74
CA ASP A 48 -9.44 8.11 -22.07
C ASP A 48 -7.97 7.99 -22.47
N THR A 49 -7.66 6.85 -23.08
CA THR A 49 -6.76 6.77 -24.24
C THR A 49 -7.55 6.28 -25.44
N THR A 50 -8.27 7.19 -26.09
CA THR A 50 -8.73 6.99 -27.47
C THR A 50 -7.59 7.38 -28.41
N LEU A 51 -6.88 6.38 -28.93
CA LEU A 51 -5.99 6.56 -30.08
C LEU A 51 -6.45 5.60 -31.17
N THR A 52 -7.32 6.09 -32.04
CA THR A 52 -7.48 5.55 -33.39
C THR A 52 -6.31 6.09 -34.22
N GLU A 53 -5.25 5.29 -34.33
CA GLU A 53 -4.19 5.53 -35.31
C GLU A 53 -4.21 4.40 -36.34
N THR A 54 -4.64 4.74 -37.55
CA THR A 54 -4.35 3.97 -38.77
C THR A 54 -2.85 4.09 -39.04
N ALA A 55 -2.09 3.07 -38.71
CA ALA A 55 -0.65 3.04 -38.97
C ALA A 55 -0.35 2.40 -40.33
N ASP A 56 0.22 3.20 -41.23
CA ASP A 56 0.82 2.77 -42.49
C ASP A 56 1.96 1.76 -42.27
N MET A 57 2.06 0.80 -43.18
CA MET A 57 3.03 -0.29 -43.17
C MET A 57 4.30 0.12 -43.93
N SER A 58 5.38 0.44 -43.22
CA SER A 58 6.73 0.31 -43.78
C SER A 58 7.66 -0.42 -42.79
N ALA A 59 8.45 -1.36 -43.32
CA ALA A 59 9.59 -2.00 -42.67
C ALA A 59 10.83 -1.12 -42.94
N GLN A 60 11.93 -1.10 -42.16
CA GLN A 60 12.55 -2.17 -41.40
C GLN A 60 13.67 -1.56 -40.52
N ALA A 61 13.56 -1.71 -39.20
CA ALA A 61 14.70 -1.91 -38.31
C ALA A 61 14.40 -3.22 -37.55
N SER A 62 15.43 -3.93 -37.07
CA SER A 62 15.23 -5.13 -36.23
C SER A 62 14.47 -4.72 -34.96
N CYS A 63 13.15 -4.84 -34.98
CA CYS A 63 12.29 -4.52 -33.85
C CYS A 63 12.46 -5.61 -32.79
N PRO A 64 12.77 -5.26 -31.52
CA PRO A 64 12.85 -6.24 -30.44
C PRO A 64 11.58 -7.10 -30.38
N ILE A 65 11.73 -8.40 -30.08
CA ILE A 65 10.63 -9.37 -30.12
C ILE A 65 9.42 -8.89 -29.31
N HIS A 66 9.66 -8.18 -28.22
CA HIS A 66 8.62 -7.66 -27.35
C HIS A 66 7.91 -6.40 -27.82
N LYS A 67 8.47 -5.71 -28.82
CA LYS A 67 7.85 -4.54 -29.46
C LYS A 67 7.07 -4.89 -30.74
N ILE A 68 7.19 -6.13 -31.23
CA ILE A 68 6.39 -6.64 -32.37
C ILE A 68 4.89 -6.64 -32.03
N ARG A 69 4.02 -6.20 -32.94
CA ARG A 69 2.55 -6.23 -32.75
C ARG A 69 2.03 -7.67 -32.66
N LYS A 70 1.06 -7.91 -31.78
CA LYS A 70 0.42 -9.23 -31.57
C LYS A 70 -1.07 -9.17 -31.93
N TYR A 71 -1.57 -10.22 -32.56
CA TYR A 71 -2.97 -10.35 -32.99
C TYR A 71 -3.57 -11.67 -32.50
N ILE A 72 -4.87 -11.70 -32.30
CA ILE A 72 -5.65 -12.92 -32.01
C ILE A 72 -6.24 -13.42 -33.33
N VAL A 73 -6.00 -14.69 -33.66
CA VAL A 73 -6.50 -15.33 -34.89
C VAL A 73 -7.10 -16.68 -34.52
N TYR A 74 -8.22 -17.05 -35.16
CA TYR A 74 -8.89 -18.32 -34.92
C TYR A 74 -8.13 -19.48 -35.58
N GLU A 75 -8.24 -20.68 -35.00
CA GLU A 75 -7.50 -21.85 -35.48
C GLU A 75 -7.85 -22.21 -36.91
N ASN A 76 -9.14 -22.23 -37.28
CA ASN A 76 -9.59 -22.50 -38.65
C ASN A 76 -9.00 -21.50 -39.66
N CYS A 77 -9.02 -20.20 -39.36
CA CYS A 77 -8.42 -19.18 -40.22
C CYS A 77 -6.91 -19.38 -40.42
N ILE A 78 -6.21 -19.95 -39.44
CA ILE A 78 -4.79 -20.31 -39.58
C ILE A 78 -4.65 -21.58 -40.43
N MET A 79 -5.45 -22.62 -40.16
CA MET A 79 -5.32 -23.92 -40.83
C MET A 79 -5.63 -23.85 -42.33
N GLU A 80 -6.61 -23.02 -42.72
CA GLU A 80 -6.95 -22.75 -44.13
C GLU A 80 -5.73 -22.36 -44.99
N LEU A 81 -4.73 -21.70 -44.39
CA LEU A 81 -3.49 -21.29 -45.08
C LEU A 81 -2.57 -22.47 -45.44
N PHE A 82 -2.80 -23.66 -44.89
CA PHE A 82 -1.94 -24.84 -45.04
C PHE A 82 -2.63 -26.02 -45.73
N GLU A 83 -3.92 -25.92 -46.06
CA GLU A 83 -4.67 -27.02 -46.68
C GLU A 83 -4.22 -27.31 -48.12
N VAL A 84 -3.75 -26.29 -48.84
CA VAL A 84 -3.36 -26.38 -50.26
C VAL A 84 -1.85 -26.25 -50.42
N CYS A 85 -1.25 -27.14 -51.21
CA CYS A 85 0.17 -27.08 -51.54
C CYS A 85 0.48 -25.83 -52.38
N PRO A 86 1.43 -24.97 -51.97
CA PRO A 86 1.77 -23.77 -52.74
C PRO A 86 2.35 -24.10 -54.12
N VAL A 87 2.98 -25.28 -54.27
CA VAL A 87 3.67 -25.73 -55.49
C VAL A 87 2.72 -26.41 -56.48
N CYS A 88 2.03 -27.48 -56.07
CA CYS A 88 1.23 -28.30 -56.99
C CYS A 88 -0.29 -28.15 -56.85
N LYS A 89 -0.75 -27.28 -55.95
CA LYS A 89 -2.17 -26.99 -55.68
C LYS A 89 -3.03 -28.17 -55.21
N GLN A 90 -2.42 -29.30 -54.88
CA GLN A 90 -3.09 -30.46 -54.29
C GLN A 90 -3.23 -30.32 -52.78
N SER A 91 -4.11 -31.14 -52.18
CA SER A 91 -4.32 -31.16 -50.74
C SER A 91 -3.06 -31.59 -49.96
N CYS A 92 -2.86 -30.95 -48.81
CA CYS A 92 -1.77 -31.24 -47.89
C CYS A 92 -2.29 -31.95 -46.62
N SER A 93 -1.45 -32.81 -46.05
CA SER A 93 -1.62 -33.24 -44.67
C SER A 93 -1.06 -32.18 -43.75
N VAL A 94 -1.88 -31.71 -42.82
CA VAL A 94 -1.53 -30.66 -41.87
C VAL A 94 -1.54 -31.27 -40.47
N ARG A 95 -0.46 -31.06 -39.72
CA ARG A 95 -0.37 -31.42 -38.30
C ARG A 95 -0.05 -30.18 -37.49
N SER A 96 -0.77 -29.98 -36.39
CA SER A 96 -0.51 -28.89 -35.46
C SER A 96 0.05 -29.39 -34.13
N GLN A 97 0.90 -28.59 -33.52
CA GLN A 97 1.42 -28.79 -32.17
C GLN A 97 1.24 -27.50 -31.38
N ARG A 98 0.95 -27.62 -30.09
CA ARG A 98 0.64 -26.47 -29.23
C ARG A 98 1.47 -26.46 -27.95
N ILE A 99 1.96 -25.28 -27.56
CA ILE A 99 2.61 -25.03 -26.25
C ILE A 99 2.10 -23.70 -25.66
N GLY A 100 1.08 -23.75 -24.80
CA GLY A 100 0.49 -22.54 -24.23
C GLY A 100 -0.24 -21.73 -25.30
N THR A 101 0.25 -20.52 -25.61
CA THR A 101 -0.26 -19.70 -26.73
C THR A 101 0.42 -20.02 -28.07
N PHE A 102 1.48 -20.84 -28.07
CA PHE A 102 2.23 -21.19 -29.26
C PHE A 102 1.52 -22.28 -30.06
N VAL A 103 1.39 -22.05 -31.36
CA VAL A 103 1.01 -23.04 -32.36
C VAL A 103 2.15 -23.19 -33.38
N ARG A 104 2.51 -24.44 -33.67
CA ARG A 104 3.36 -24.85 -34.79
C ARG A 104 2.54 -25.69 -35.76
N VAL A 105 2.67 -25.42 -37.04
CA VAL A 105 2.00 -26.15 -38.11
C VAL A 105 3.05 -26.80 -39.01
N GLU A 106 2.90 -28.10 -39.24
CA GLU A 106 3.68 -28.88 -40.20
C GLU A 106 2.78 -29.26 -41.37
N GLN A 107 3.12 -28.77 -42.56
CA GLN A 107 2.40 -29.02 -43.81
C GLN A 107 3.21 -29.98 -44.66
N LEU A 108 2.59 -31.07 -45.13
CA LEU A 108 3.20 -32.07 -46.00
C LEU A 108 2.33 -32.34 -47.23
N CYS A 109 2.90 -32.22 -48.43
CA CYS A 109 2.26 -32.63 -49.67
C CYS A 109 2.74 -34.02 -50.09
N HIS A 110 1.83 -35.00 -50.18
CA HIS A 110 2.18 -36.36 -50.58
C HIS A 110 2.55 -36.49 -52.07
N ASN A 111 2.04 -35.58 -52.91
CA ASN A 111 2.24 -35.59 -54.36
C ASN A 111 3.64 -35.11 -54.76
N CYS A 112 4.04 -33.90 -54.36
CA CYS A 112 5.34 -33.32 -54.73
C CYS A 112 6.39 -33.33 -53.60
N LYS A 113 6.08 -33.98 -52.46
CA LYS A 113 6.94 -34.05 -51.26
C LYS A 113 7.32 -32.71 -50.63
N TYR A 114 6.62 -31.63 -50.99
CA TYR A 114 6.77 -30.33 -50.32
C TYR A 114 6.49 -30.45 -48.83
N SER A 115 7.36 -29.85 -48.00
CA SER A 115 7.21 -29.81 -46.56
C SER A 115 7.53 -28.42 -46.03
N ARG A 116 6.71 -27.92 -45.11
CA ARG A 116 6.91 -26.62 -44.46
C ARG A 116 6.59 -26.73 -42.97
N LYS A 117 7.43 -26.08 -42.15
CA LYS A 117 7.15 -25.83 -40.74
C LYS A 117 6.90 -24.34 -40.55
N TRP A 118 5.81 -24.00 -39.88
CA TRP A 118 5.46 -22.62 -39.54
C TRP A 118 5.21 -22.50 -38.04
N SER A 119 5.60 -21.37 -37.47
CA SER A 119 5.42 -21.06 -36.05
C SER A 119 4.68 -19.73 -35.91
N SER A 120 3.66 -19.70 -35.05
CA SER A 120 2.82 -18.51 -34.79
C SER A 120 3.54 -17.36 -34.09
N GLN A 121 4.68 -17.64 -33.44
CA GLN A 121 5.46 -16.66 -32.69
C GLN A 121 6.93 -17.14 -32.59
N PRO A 122 7.88 -16.21 -32.35
CA PRO A 122 9.27 -16.57 -32.08
C PRO A 122 9.39 -17.45 -30.84
N VAL A 123 10.39 -18.34 -30.86
CA VAL A 123 10.80 -19.14 -29.70
C VAL A 123 12.20 -18.66 -29.32
N GLN A 124 12.34 -18.11 -28.11
CA GLN A 124 13.65 -17.75 -27.57
C GLN A 124 14.12 -18.91 -26.69
N GLY A 125 15.26 -19.51 -27.02
CA GLY A 125 15.71 -20.77 -26.40
C GLY A 125 14.65 -21.87 -26.51
N SER A 126 14.10 -22.31 -25.38
CA SER A 126 12.99 -23.29 -25.30
C SER A 126 11.63 -22.67 -24.98
N THR A 127 11.54 -21.33 -24.89
CA THR A 127 10.34 -20.62 -24.43
C THR A 127 9.68 -19.85 -25.58
N PRO A 128 8.40 -20.12 -25.89
CA PRO A 128 7.64 -19.25 -26.79
C PRO A 128 7.51 -17.83 -26.22
N ALA A 129 7.88 -16.82 -27.02
CA ALA A 129 8.01 -15.45 -26.55
C ALA A 129 6.70 -14.89 -25.99
N GLY A 130 5.56 -15.20 -26.62
CA GLY A 130 4.22 -14.81 -26.20
C GLY A 130 3.79 -15.41 -24.86
N ASN A 131 4.30 -16.60 -24.48
CA ASN A 131 4.05 -17.14 -23.15
C ASN A 131 4.73 -16.26 -22.09
N LEU A 132 6.00 -15.92 -22.30
CA LEU A 132 6.73 -15.03 -21.39
C LEU A 132 6.10 -13.63 -21.33
N HIS A 133 5.66 -13.09 -22.46
CA HIS A 133 4.96 -11.80 -22.53
C HIS A 133 3.75 -11.76 -21.63
N ILE A 134 2.85 -12.75 -21.74
CA ILE A 134 1.64 -12.78 -20.94
C ILE A 134 2.00 -12.93 -19.46
N SER A 135 2.98 -13.77 -19.12
CA SER A 135 3.45 -13.89 -17.73
C SER A 135 3.99 -12.56 -17.19
N ALA A 136 4.84 -11.88 -17.94
CA ALA A 136 5.37 -10.57 -17.57
C ALA A 136 4.24 -9.54 -17.43
N ALA A 137 3.38 -9.39 -18.44
CA ALA A 137 2.29 -8.42 -18.43
C ALA A 137 1.32 -8.65 -17.25
N VAL A 138 0.91 -9.89 -17.00
CA VAL A 138 0.03 -10.21 -15.86
C VAL A 138 0.68 -9.83 -14.54
N TYR A 139 1.96 -10.17 -14.36
CA TYR A 139 2.66 -9.90 -13.11
C TYR A 139 2.90 -8.40 -12.91
N LEU A 140 3.46 -7.73 -13.93
CA LEU A 140 3.85 -6.33 -13.90
C LEU A 140 2.66 -5.38 -13.75
N CYS A 141 1.49 -5.73 -14.27
CA CYS A 141 0.26 -4.93 -14.10
C CYS A 141 -0.46 -5.20 -12.77
N GLY A 142 0.03 -6.12 -11.94
CA GLY A 142 -0.67 -6.53 -10.72
C GLY A 142 -1.91 -7.40 -10.97
N ALA A 143 -2.09 -7.92 -12.18
CA ALA A 143 -3.28 -8.68 -12.56
C ALA A 143 -3.29 -10.10 -11.95
N SER A 144 -4.49 -10.68 -11.86
CA SER A 144 -4.66 -12.06 -11.40
C SER A 144 -4.57 -13.02 -12.57
N PHE A 145 -3.59 -13.95 -12.51
CA PHE A 145 -3.48 -15.04 -13.49
C PHE A 145 -4.78 -15.85 -13.58
N TYR A 146 -5.40 -16.19 -12.45
CA TYR A 146 -6.65 -16.96 -12.45
C TYR A 146 -7.81 -16.19 -13.08
N LYS A 147 -7.86 -14.87 -12.95
CA LYS A 147 -8.86 -14.06 -13.68
C LYS A 147 -8.59 -14.10 -15.18
N LEU A 148 -7.33 -13.95 -15.61
CA LEU A 148 -6.96 -14.08 -17.03
C LEU A 148 -7.28 -15.48 -17.57
N GLU A 149 -6.92 -16.54 -16.84
CA GLU A 149 -7.19 -17.93 -17.23
C GLU A 149 -8.69 -18.18 -17.40
N LYS A 150 -9.53 -17.65 -16.50
CA LYS A 150 -10.99 -17.70 -16.63
C LYS A 150 -11.49 -16.99 -17.88
N ILE A 151 -11.01 -15.77 -18.14
CA ILE A 151 -11.36 -15.00 -19.36
C ILE A 151 -10.97 -15.79 -20.61
N CYS A 152 -9.74 -16.28 -20.69
CA CYS A 152 -9.26 -17.08 -21.81
C CYS A 152 -10.08 -18.36 -21.97
N THR A 153 -10.43 -19.04 -20.87
CA THR A 153 -11.26 -20.26 -20.92
C THR A 153 -12.65 -19.99 -21.48
N ILE A 154 -13.32 -18.89 -21.06
CA ILE A 154 -14.64 -18.50 -21.57
C ILE A 154 -14.57 -18.17 -23.08
N MET A 155 -13.50 -17.49 -23.52
CA MET A 155 -13.28 -17.17 -24.92
C MET A 155 -12.77 -18.37 -25.77
N ASN A 156 -12.54 -19.53 -25.14
CA ASN A 156 -11.80 -20.65 -25.74
C ASN A 156 -10.42 -20.26 -26.32
N LEU A 157 -9.81 -19.22 -25.74
CA LEU A 157 -8.47 -18.76 -26.08
C LEU A 157 -7.42 -19.61 -25.37
N GLN A 158 -6.48 -20.13 -26.14
CA GLN A 158 -5.49 -21.07 -25.66
C GLN A 158 -4.41 -20.38 -24.81
N LEU A 159 -4.27 -20.79 -23.54
CA LEU A 159 -3.30 -20.27 -22.57
C LEU A 159 -2.49 -21.39 -21.90
N PHE A 160 -1.27 -21.10 -21.44
CA PHE A 160 -0.47 -22.00 -20.59
C PHE A 160 -1.05 -22.10 -19.17
N LYS A 161 -0.60 -23.10 -18.40
CA LYS A 161 -1.05 -23.35 -17.02
C LYS A 161 -0.31 -22.49 -16.00
N TYR A 162 -0.88 -22.38 -14.79
CA TYR A 162 -0.31 -21.62 -13.68
C TYR A 162 1.15 -21.99 -13.35
N ASP A 163 1.54 -23.27 -13.46
CA ASP A 163 2.92 -23.68 -13.19
C ASP A 163 3.92 -23.05 -14.17
N THR A 164 3.51 -22.86 -15.43
CA THR A 164 4.34 -22.15 -16.42
C THR A 164 4.42 -20.67 -16.08
N PHE A 165 3.31 -20.05 -15.67
CA PHE A 165 3.30 -18.67 -15.17
C PHE A 165 4.27 -18.49 -13.99
N ARG A 166 4.19 -19.34 -12.96
CA ARG A 166 5.08 -19.23 -11.80
C ARG A 166 6.53 -19.48 -12.15
N ARG A 167 6.83 -20.49 -12.97
CA ARG A 167 8.20 -20.76 -13.42
C ARG A 167 8.81 -19.55 -14.13
N GLN A 168 8.08 -18.97 -15.10
CA GLN A 168 8.55 -17.79 -15.82
C GLN A 168 8.67 -16.57 -14.90
N SER A 169 7.73 -16.41 -13.97
CA SER A 169 7.79 -15.33 -12.98
C SER A 169 9.04 -15.44 -12.10
N ARG A 170 9.38 -16.63 -11.60
CA ARG A 170 10.56 -16.87 -10.75
C ARG A 170 11.87 -16.65 -11.49
N LEU A 171 11.95 -17.11 -12.74
CA LEU A 171 13.19 -17.10 -13.50
C LEU A 171 13.50 -15.75 -14.14
N TYR A 172 12.47 -15.01 -14.56
CA TYR A 172 12.68 -13.82 -15.39
C TYR A 172 12.07 -12.55 -14.80
N VAL A 173 10.86 -12.62 -14.25
CA VAL A 173 10.11 -11.41 -13.86
C VAL A 173 10.50 -10.91 -12.46
N GLU A 174 10.52 -11.78 -11.47
CA GLU A 174 10.88 -11.45 -10.08
C GLU A 174 12.33 -10.93 -9.99
N PRO A 175 13.33 -11.55 -10.64
CA PRO A 175 14.70 -11.02 -10.65
C PRO A 175 14.81 -9.65 -11.32
N ALA A 176 14.09 -9.42 -12.43
CA ALA A 176 14.07 -8.12 -13.11
C ALA A 176 13.52 -7.01 -12.20
N ILE A 177 12.43 -7.30 -11.47
CA ILE A 177 11.81 -6.34 -10.53
C ILE A 177 12.77 -6.01 -9.38
N VAL A 178 13.36 -7.04 -8.76
CA VAL A 178 14.32 -6.87 -7.66
C VAL A 178 15.50 -6.03 -8.12
N TYR A 179 16.11 -6.37 -9.26
CA TYR A 179 17.22 -5.63 -9.83
C TYR A 179 16.88 -4.16 -10.10
N LYS A 180 15.75 -3.91 -10.79
CA LYS A 180 15.30 -2.54 -11.12
C LYS A 180 15.05 -1.72 -9.85
N TRP A 181 14.40 -2.30 -8.85
CA TRP A 181 14.17 -1.63 -7.57
C TRP A 181 15.48 -1.33 -6.83
N MET A 182 16.39 -2.30 -6.71
CA MET A 182 17.66 -2.12 -6.02
C MET A 182 18.51 -1.03 -6.68
N HIS A 183 18.57 -1.00 -8.01
CA HIS A 183 19.26 0.06 -8.74
C HIS A 183 18.64 1.43 -8.46
N TRP A 184 17.31 1.53 -8.59
CA TRP A 184 16.58 2.77 -8.33
C TRP A 184 16.76 3.25 -6.88
N GLN A 185 16.73 2.33 -5.92
CA GLN A 185 16.92 2.61 -4.50
C GLN A 185 18.35 3.09 -4.24
N ASN A 186 19.36 2.44 -4.83
CA ASN A 186 20.76 2.86 -4.70
C ASN A 186 20.98 4.28 -5.21
N GLU A 187 20.46 4.62 -6.39
CA GLU A 187 20.54 5.97 -6.96
C GLU A 187 19.83 7.00 -6.07
N THR A 188 18.67 6.62 -5.53
CA THR A 188 17.90 7.49 -4.63
C THR A 188 18.63 7.73 -3.32
N LEU A 189 19.19 6.69 -2.70
CA LEU A 189 19.98 6.80 -1.47
C LEU A 189 21.25 7.62 -1.69
N HIS A 190 21.91 7.47 -2.85
CA HIS A 190 23.06 8.32 -3.21
C HIS A 190 22.66 9.80 -3.26
N ARG A 191 21.58 10.15 -3.98
CA ARG A 191 21.06 11.54 -4.02
C ARG A 191 20.65 12.07 -2.65
N LEU A 192 20.19 11.20 -1.75
CA LEU A 192 19.86 11.58 -0.37
C LEU A 192 21.11 11.79 0.49
N SER A 193 22.18 11.03 0.26
CA SER A 193 23.45 11.21 0.98
C SER A 193 24.15 12.53 0.65
N GLU A 194 23.88 13.10 -0.53
CA GLU A 194 24.39 14.43 -0.93
C GLU A 194 23.65 15.60 -0.25
N ARG A 195 22.48 15.35 0.37
CA ARG A 195 21.72 16.38 1.08
C ARG A 195 22.24 16.52 2.50
N GLU A 196 22.33 17.77 2.98
CA GLU A 196 22.73 18.05 4.37
C GLU A 196 21.75 17.45 5.39
N ARG A 197 20.44 17.49 5.09
CA ARG A 197 19.36 17.12 6.02
C ARG A 197 18.22 16.44 5.28
N VAL A 198 17.90 15.21 5.70
CA VAL A 198 16.79 14.43 5.15
C VAL A 198 15.69 14.27 6.18
N ILE A 199 14.44 14.48 5.77
CA ILE A 199 13.25 14.36 6.61
C ILE A 199 12.41 13.21 6.08
N VAL A 200 12.28 12.15 6.87
CA VAL A 200 11.58 10.94 6.44
C VAL A 200 10.31 10.70 7.24
N GLY A 201 9.33 10.08 6.60
CA GLY A 201 8.15 9.54 7.24
C GLY A 201 8.24 8.03 7.23
N GLY A 202 7.70 7.40 8.27
CA GLY A 202 7.60 5.96 8.37
C GLY A 202 6.19 5.53 8.76
N ASP A 203 5.66 4.52 8.07
CA ASP A 203 4.38 3.88 8.39
C ASP A 203 4.41 2.39 8.05
N MET A 204 3.72 1.56 8.84
CA MET A 204 3.58 0.14 8.59
C MET A 204 2.16 -0.21 8.18
N ARG A 205 2.06 -0.96 7.09
CA ARG A 205 0.85 -1.70 6.74
C ARG A 205 1.00 -3.16 7.11
N ALA A 206 0.08 -3.66 7.94
CA ALA A 206 -0.14 -5.09 8.13
C ALA A 206 -1.01 -5.66 7.00
N ASP A 207 -0.57 -6.74 6.38
CA ASP A 207 -1.34 -7.48 5.39
C ASP A 207 -1.95 -8.75 6.01
N SER A 208 -3.28 -8.83 5.99
CA SER A 208 -4.01 -10.02 6.42
C SER A 208 -5.29 -10.23 5.59
N PRO A 209 -5.39 -11.33 4.83
CA PRO A 209 -6.65 -11.99 4.62
C PRO A 209 -7.05 -12.70 5.93
N GLY A 210 -8.00 -12.13 6.68
CA GLY A 210 -8.50 -12.72 7.94
C GLY A 210 -7.77 -12.26 9.22
N HIS A 211 -7.94 -13.03 10.31
CA HIS A 211 -7.54 -12.65 11.68
C HIS A 211 -6.05 -12.86 12.04
N SER A 212 -5.23 -13.43 11.16
CA SER A 212 -3.79 -13.60 11.35
C SER A 212 -2.99 -12.79 10.31
N VAL A 213 -2.22 -11.83 10.78
CA VAL A 213 -1.31 -11.03 9.94
C VAL A 213 -0.05 -11.84 9.68
N LYS A 214 0.15 -12.30 8.43
CA LYS A 214 1.39 -12.99 8.03
C LYS A 214 2.53 -12.01 7.77
N PHE A 215 2.25 -10.88 7.13
CA PHE A 215 3.26 -9.92 6.69
C PHE A 215 2.96 -8.50 7.19
N GLY A 216 4.00 -7.78 7.59
CA GLY A 216 4.01 -6.34 7.79
C GLY A 216 4.96 -5.68 6.78
N SER A 217 4.46 -4.74 5.98
CA SER A 217 5.28 -3.93 5.08
C SER A 217 5.49 -2.55 5.70
N TYR A 218 6.71 -2.26 6.12
CA TYR A 218 7.13 -0.94 6.57
C TYR A 218 7.60 -0.12 5.38
N THR A 219 7.07 1.10 5.23
CA THR A 219 7.42 2.02 4.16
C THR A 219 8.14 3.23 4.74
N LEU A 220 9.29 3.57 4.17
CA LEU A 220 10.03 4.79 4.45
C LEU A 220 9.93 5.75 3.26
N MET A 221 9.55 6.99 3.51
CA MET A 221 9.30 8.00 2.48
C MET A 221 10.07 9.29 2.78
N ASP A 222 10.71 9.89 1.77
CA ASP A 222 11.23 11.27 1.87
C ASP A 222 10.05 12.24 1.84
N LEU A 223 9.83 13.00 2.92
CA LEU A 223 8.68 13.89 3.05
C LEU A 223 8.83 15.19 2.25
N GLN A 224 10.03 15.52 1.77
CA GLN A 224 10.23 16.69 0.91
C GLN A 224 9.73 16.42 -0.51
N THR A 225 10.04 15.23 -1.05
CA THR A 225 9.65 14.84 -2.42
C THR A 225 8.43 13.93 -2.47
N ASN A 226 7.98 13.43 -1.31
CA ASN A 226 6.96 12.37 -1.17
C ASN A 226 7.35 11.06 -1.88
N THR A 227 8.64 10.80 -2.05
CA THR A 227 9.14 9.61 -2.76
C THR A 227 9.36 8.46 -1.78
N VAL A 228 8.88 7.27 -2.11
CA VAL A 228 9.17 6.04 -1.34
C VAL A 228 10.63 5.69 -1.52
N VAL A 229 11.40 5.69 -0.43
CA VAL A 229 12.85 5.44 -0.42
C VAL A 229 13.15 3.99 -0.11
N ASP A 230 12.39 3.39 0.80
CA ASP A 230 12.62 2.02 1.24
C ASP A 230 11.32 1.30 1.61
N ILE A 231 11.34 -0.02 1.43
CA ILE A 231 10.25 -0.93 1.79
C ILE A 231 10.87 -2.16 2.46
N GLN A 232 10.48 -2.39 3.71
CA GLN A 232 10.88 -3.55 4.48
C GLN A 232 9.69 -4.47 4.70
N LEU A 233 9.77 -5.68 4.14
CA LEU A 233 8.79 -6.74 4.37
C LEU A 233 9.25 -7.59 5.56
N VAL A 234 8.40 -7.72 6.57
CA VAL A 234 8.65 -8.51 7.79
C VAL A 234 7.54 -9.55 7.93
N GLN A 235 7.91 -10.81 8.11
CA GLN A 235 7.00 -11.90 8.43
C GLN A 235 6.84 -12.03 9.95
N SER A 236 5.64 -12.38 10.40
CA SER A 236 5.30 -12.39 11.83
C SER A 236 6.16 -13.32 12.69
N ASN A 237 6.64 -14.45 12.14
CA ASN A 237 7.53 -15.38 12.86
C ASN A 237 8.96 -14.85 13.04
N GLU A 238 9.39 -13.87 12.25
CA GLU A 238 10.71 -13.25 12.44
C GLU A 238 10.82 -12.51 13.79
N VAL A 239 9.68 -12.03 14.31
CA VAL A 239 9.65 -11.06 15.41
C VAL A 239 8.65 -11.41 16.52
N GLY A 240 8.08 -12.61 16.50
CA GLY A 240 7.12 -13.05 17.52
C GLY A 240 5.76 -12.32 17.46
N GLY A 241 5.34 -11.87 16.27
CA GLY A 241 3.98 -11.38 16.01
C GLY A 241 3.87 -9.91 15.59
N ARG A 242 2.62 -9.50 15.33
CA ARG A 242 2.31 -8.23 14.66
C ARG A 242 2.81 -6.96 15.34
N TYR A 243 2.92 -6.98 16.67
CA TYR A 243 3.29 -5.79 17.46
C TYR A 243 4.77 -5.41 17.32
N HIS A 244 5.60 -6.31 16.82
CA HIS A 244 7.04 -6.12 16.69
C HIS A 244 7.50 -5.84 15.26
N MET A 245 6.65 -6.14 14.27
CA MET A 245 6.99 -5.98 12.84
C MET A 245 7.28 -4.51 12.48
N GLU A 246 6.55 -3.56 13.06
CA GLU A 246 6.74 -2.13 12.77
C GLU A 246 8.10 -1.64 13.24
N LYS A 247 8.49 -2.05 14.46
CA LYS A 247 9.79 -1.69 15.04
C LYS A 247 10.93 -2.29 14.22
N GLU A 248 10.80 -3.56 13.82
CA GLU A 248 11.81 -4.25 13.03
C GLU A 248 11.96 -3.63 11.64
N GLY A 249 10.85 -3.34 10.95
CA GLY A 249 10.89 -2.66 9.66
C GLY A 249 11.54 -1.28 9.73
N LEU A 250 11.23 -0.49 10.77
CA LEU A 250 11.90 0.79 11.03
C LEU A 250 13.41 0.61 11.28
N GLN A 251 13.80 -0.38 12.09
CA GLN A 251 15.20 -0.64 12.42
C GLN A 251 16.01 -1.00 11.17
N ARG A 252 15.48 -1.86 10.30
CA ARG A 252 16.11 -2.23 9.01
C ARG A 252 16.26 -1.01 8.10
N SER A 253 15.20 -0.19 8.00
CA SER A 253 15.21 1.01 7.15
C SER A 253 16.23 2.05 7.62
N LEU A 254 16.33 2.28 8.94
CA LEU A 254 17.34 3.20 9.50
C LEU A 254 18.76 2.69 9.32
N ALA A 255 18.99 1.38 9.52
CA ALA A 255 20.30 0.78 9.28
C ALA A 255 20.73 0.93 7.80
N LEU A 256 19.78 0.82 6.85
CA LEU A 256 20.04 1.06 5.44
C LEU A 256 20.44 2.52 5.16
N LEU A 257 19.73 3.49 5.75
CA LEU A 257 20.08 4.92 5.63
C LEU A 257 21.48 5.21 6.20
N GLU A 258 21.77 4.69 7.39
CA GLU A 258 23.07 4.82 8.07
C GLU A 258 24.20 4.23 7.21
N ALA A 259 24.01 3.02 6.68
CA ALA A 259 24.98 2.33 5.83
C ALA A 259 25.27 3.06 4.50
N ARG A 260 24.35 3.89 4.03
CA ARG A 260 24.49 4.70 2.81
C ARG A 260 24.92 6.15 3.09
N GLY A 261 25.23 6.49 4.34
CA GLY A 261 25.69 7.83 4.71
C GLY A 261 24.62 8.92 4.61
N VAL A 262 23.34 8.55 4.70
CA VAL A 262 22.24 9.54 4.67
C VAL A 262 22.11 10.23 6.03
N THR A 263 22.23 11.55 6.05
CA THR A 263 22.12 12.35 7.29
C THR A 263 20.65 12.67 7.59
N LEU A 264 20.10 12.00 8.60
CA LEU A 264 18.71 12.16 9.03
C LEU A 264 18.54 13.36 9.96
N GLU A 265 17.67 14.31 9.59
CA GLU A 265 17.29 15.43 10.46
C GLU A 265 16.22 15.01 11.47
N CYS A 266 15.13 14.43 10.97
CA CYS A 266 14.05 13.92 11.80
C CYS A 266 13.23 12.86 11.07
N ILE A 267 12.52 12.06 11.87
CA ILE A 267 11.56 11.08 11.39
C ILE A 267 10.16 11.40 11.91
N VAL A 268 9.16 11.27 11.06
CA VAL A 268 7.74 11.39 11.42
C VAL A 268 7.10 10.01 11.45
N THR A 269 6.54 9.62 12.59
CA THR A 269 5.88 8.31 12.78
C THR A 269 4.61 8.43 13.63
N ASP A 270 3.89 7.32 13.75
CA ASP A 270 2.83 7.14 14.74
C ASP A 270 3.39 7.14 16.19
N ARG A 271 2.48 7.24 17.17
CA ARG A 271 2.80 7.36 18.61
C ARG A 271 2.98 6.00 19.30
N HIS A 272 3.61 5.02 18.63
CA HIS A 272 3.78 3.69 19.22
C HIS A 272 4.89 3.71 20.31
N PRO A 273 4.61 3.28 21.57
CA PRO A 273 5.56 3.42 22.67
C PRO A 273 6.91 2.73 22.42
N GLN A 274 6.92 1.57 21.76
CA GLN A 274 8.17 0.85 21.45
C GLN A 274 9.05 1.62 20.47
N ILE A 275 8.45 2.30 19.48
CA ILE A 275 9.16 3.12 18.49
C ILE A 275 9.71 4.36 19.16
N GLN A 276 8.90 5.03 19.98
CA GLN A 276 9.35 6.21 20.72
C GLN A 276 10.53 5.89 21.64
N LYS A 277 10.52 4.72 22.31
CA LYS A 277 11.64 4.27 23.14
C LYS A 277 12.90 4.06 22.29
N PHE A 278 12.78 3.30 21.20
CA PHE A 278 13.87 2.99 20.29
C PHE A 278 14.52 4.24 19.68
N LEU A 279 13.72 5.18 19.16
CA LEU A 279 14.24 6.41 18.57
C LEU A 279 14.92 7.33 19.60
N ARG A 280 14.41 7.37 20.84
CA ARG A 280 15.08 8.09 21.93
C ARG A 280 16.44 7.49 22.28
N GLU A 281 16.54 6.17 22.36
CA GLU A 281 17.80 5.47 22.66
C GLU A 281 18.85 5.69 21.56
N ARG A 282 18.43 5.90 20.31
CA ARG A 282 19.31 6.25 19.19
C ARG A 282 19.55 7.76 19.00
N ASN A 283 19.04 8.62 19.89
CA ASN A 283 19.10 10.08 19.75
C ASN A 283 18.55 10.61 18.40
N ILE A 284 17.54 9.95 17.84
CA ILE A 284 16.89 10.38 16.60
C ILE A 284 15.71 11.30 16.93
N ASN A 285 15.67 12.47 16.29
CA ASN A 285 14.56 13.41 16.46
C ASN A 285 13.29 12.86 15.83
N GLN A 286 12.27 12.65 16.67
CA GLN A 286 10.97 12.12 16.27
C GLN A 286 9.87 13.19 16.38
N PHE A 287 9.12 13.36 15.30
CA PHE A 287 7.85 14.08 15.28
C PHE A 287 6.67 13.12 15.07
N TYR A 288 5.48 13.59 15.41
CA TYR A 288 4.24 12.83 15.32
C TYR A 288 3.35 13.32 14.18
N ASP A 289 2.68 12.37 13.52
CA ASP A 289 1.62 12.68 12.57
C ASP A 289 0.47 13.43 13.27
N VAL A 290 0.24 14.66 12.82
CA VAL A 290 -0.81 15.56 13.29
C VAL A 290 -2.19 14.90 13.13
N TRP A 291 -2.42 14.18 12.03
CA TRP A 291 -3.72 13.58 11.75
C TRP A 291 -4.13 12.55 12.80
N ARG A 292 -3.17 11.74 13.28
CA ARG A 292 -3.43 10.73 14.32
C ARG A 292 -3.86 11.38 15.63
N ILE A 293 -3.19 12.46 16.01
CA ILE A 293 -3.48 13.21 17.24
C ILE A 293 -4.84 13.91 17.11
N GLU A 294 -5.07 14.60 15.99
CA GLU A 294 -6.35 15.25 15.70
C GLU A 294 -7.50 14.25 15.72
N LYS A 295 -7.35 13.07 15.10
CA LYS A 295 -8.37 12.02 15.09
C LYS A 295 -8.70 11.52 16.49
N GLY A 296 -7.70 11.33 17.35
CA GLY A 296 -7.89 10.93 18.74
C GLY A 296 -8.66 11.97 19.54
N ILE A 297 -8.21 13.22 19.49
CA ILE A 297 -8.84 14.36 20.17
C ILE A 297 -10.25 14.60 19.62
N GLY A 298 -10.41 14.56 18.29
CA GLY A 298 -11.67 14.75 17.59
C GLY A 298 -12.74 13.76 18.04
N ARG A 299 -12.39 12.47 18.18
CA ARG A 299 -13.32 11.45 18.71
C ARG A 299 -13.72 11.70 20.16
N GLN A 300 -12.76 12.08 21.02
CA GLN A 300 -13.06 12.41 22.41
C GLN A 300 -14.01 13.61 22.51
N LEU A 301 -13.74 14.67 21.74
CA LEU A 301 -14.60 15.86 21.68
C LEU A 301 -15.98 15.54 21.08
N GLU A 302 -16.06 14.70 20.06
CA GLU A 302 -17.33 14.24 19.48
C GLU A 302 -18.19 13.49 20.51
N ASN A 303 -17.57 12.68 21.38
CA ASN A 303 -18.28 12.02 22.47
C ASN A 303 -18.73 13.02 23.54
N ILE A 304 -17.92 14.02 23.87
CA ILE A 304 -18.31 15.10 24.79
C ILE A 304 -19.48 15.89 24.23
N CYS A 305 -19.50 16.18 22.93
CA CYS A 305 -20.59 16.91 22.26
C CYS A 305 -21.95 16.19 22.29
N LYS A 306 -22.01 14.91 22.69
CA LYS A 306 -23.26 14.14 22.85
C LYS A 306 -23.81 14.20 24.27
N LEU A 307 -23.02 14.70 25.23
CA LEU A 307 -23.46 14.87 26.61
C LEU A 307 -24.38 16.09 26.72
N LYS A 308 -25.33 16.02 27.66
CA LYS A 308 -26.21 17.14 27.98
C LYS A 308 -25.37 18.37 28.39
N ASP A 309 -25.81 19.54 27.96
CA ASP A 309 -25.20 20.84 28.26
C ASP A 309 -23.80 21.04 27.61
N CYS A 310 -23.46 20.22 26.59
CA CYS A 310 -22.19 20.27 25.86
C CYS A 310 -22.37 20.44 24.34
N GLU A 311 -23.60 20.68 23.86
CA GLU A 311 -23.94 20.75 22.43
C GLU A 311 -23.22 21.91 21.72
N LYS A 312 -23.05 23.02 22.44
CA LYS A 312 -22.37 24.23 21.96
C LYS A 312 -20.91 24.00 21.54
N LEU A 313 -20.25 22.99 22.10
CA LEU A 313 -18.88 22.62 21.72
C LEU A 313 -18.80 22.14 20.26
N ARG A 314 -19.91 21.62 19.70
CA ARG A 314 -19.97 21.09 18.34
C ARG A 314 -19.68 22.15 17.28
N GLU A 315 -20.09 23.40 17.53
CA GLU A 315 -19.84 24.54 16.63
C GLU A 315 -18.34 24.86 16.52
N TRP A 316 -17.59 24.57 17.58
CA TRP A 316 -16.14 24.81 17.67
C TRP A 316 -15.28 23.64 17.22
N LEU A 317 -15.85 22.44 17.09
CA LEU A 317 -15.11 21.22 16.79
C LEU A 317 -14.26 21.36 15.51
N ARG A 318 -14.82 21.94 14.45
CA ARG A 318 -14.08 22.17 13.19
C ARG A 318 -12.91 23.14 13.39
N SER A 319 -13.13 24.21 14.17
CA SER A 319 -12.09 25.20 14.46
C SER A 319 -10.96 24.59 15.28
N ILE A 320 -11.28 23.79 16.31
CA ILE A 320 -10.29 23.08 17.14
C ILE A 320 -9.48 22.09 16.28
N LYS A 321 -10.16 21.32 15.43
CA LYS A 321 -9.49 20.41 14.49
C LYS A 321 -8.56 21.15 13.54
N ASN A 322 -8.95 22.29 12.99
CA ASN A 322 -8.07 23.08 12.13
C ASN A 322 -6.91 23.74 12.92
N HIS A 323 -7.16 24.10 14.18
CA HIS A 323 -6.19 24.74 15.05
C HIS A 323 -4.98 23.86 15.34
N ILE A 324 -5.14 22.53 15.46
CA ILE A 324 -3.99 21.64 15.67
C ILE A 324 -3.07 21.59 14.44
N TYR A 325 -3.64 21.57 13.23
CA TYR A 325 -2.86 21.62 11.99
C TYR A 325 -2.17 22.98 11.85
N TRP A 326 -2.86 24.07 12.14
CA TRP A 326 -2.26 25.40 12.15
C TRP A 326 -1.15 25.53 13.20
N THR A 327 -1.34 24.99 14.40
CA THR A 327 -0.34 24.96 15.46
C THR A 327 0.91 24.23 15.01
N ALA A 328 0.75 23.06 14.37
CA ALA A 328 1.86 22.28 13.85
C ALA A 328 2.62 23.00 12.73
N ALA A 329 1.90 23.58 11.76
CA ALA A 329 2.46 24.21 10.58
C ALA A 329 3.08 25.60 10.85
N SER A 330 2.56 26.34 11.83
CA SER A 330 3.01 27.72 12.11
C SER A 330 4.09 27.82 13.18
N SER A 331 4.46 26.72 13.84
CA SER A 331 5.39 26.74 14.97
C SER A 331 6.72 26.08 14.66
N ILE A 332 7.78 26.63 15.23
CA ILE A 332 9.14 26.09 15.08
C ILE A 332 9.48 25.24 16.30
N THR A 333 9.20 25.73 17.50
CA THR A 333 9.63 25.09 18.77
C THR A 333 8.51 24.32 19.47
N GLY A 334 8.88 23.35 20.29
CA GLY A 334 7.94 22.59 21.12
C GLY A 334 7.12 23.48 22.09
N PRO A 335 7.74 24.41 22.82
CA PRO A 335 7.03 25.35 23.68
C PRO A 335 6.03 26.22 22.93
N GLU A 336 6.41 26.74 21.75
CA GLU A 336 5.51 27.53 20.90
C GLU A 336 4.29 26.72 20.44
N ARG A 337 4.47 25.44 20.07
CA ARG A 337 3.35 24.53 19.76
C ARG A 337 2.39 24.38 20.93
N VAL A 338 2.90 24.25 22.15
CA VAL A 338 2.07 24.11 23.36
C VAL A 338 1.34 25.42 23.68
N ALA A 339 2.00 26.56 23.54
CA ALA A 339 1.42 27.88 23.78
C ALA A 339 0.28 28.16 22.80
N LYS A 340 0.51 27.94 21.50
CA LYS A 340 -0.53 28.06 20.47
C LYS A 340 -1.65 27.05 20.66
N TRP A 341 -1.35 25.79 20.98
CA TRP A 341 -2.41 24.81 21.24
C TRP A 341 -3.30 25.22 22.40
N SER A 342 -2.70 25.61 23.52
CA SER A 342 -3.42 26.00 24.74
C SER A 342 -4.21 27.30 24.56
N SER A 343 -3.76 28.20 23.67
CA SER A 343 -4.44 29.47 23.39
C SER A 343 -5.85 29.30 22.83
N ILE A 344 -6.19 28.13 22.28
CA ILE A 344 -7.55 27.83 21.82
C ILE A 344 -8.59 27.96 22.95
N LEU A 345 -8.20 27.67 24.20
CA LEU A 345 -9.07 27.81 25.37
C LEU A 345 -9.42 29.28 25.66
N ASN A 346 -8.51 30.19 25.35
CA ASN A 346 -8.77 31.63 25.42
C ASN A 346 -9.60 32.07 24.21
N HIS A 347 -9.23 31.59 23.03
CA HIS A 347 -9.89 31.98 21.78
C HIS A 347 -11.38 31.61 21.74
N VAL A 348 -11.77 30.42 22.23
CA VAL A 348 -13.19 30.02 22.31
C VAL A 348 -14.03 30.87 23.27
N ARG A 349 -13.38 31.68 24.12
CA ARG A 349 -14.00 32.62 25.07
C ARG A 349 -13.90 34.09 24.63
N ASP A 350 -13.49 34.34 23.38
CA ASP A 350 -13.19 35.68 22.84
C ASP A 350 -12.03 36.41 23.53
N ILE A 351 -11.12 35.66 24.16
CA ILE A 351 -9.90 36.19 24.77
C ILE A 351 -8.75 36.00 23.78
N HIS A 352 -8.22 37.09 23.24
CA HIS A 352 -7.19 37.06 22.19
C HIS A 352 -5.79 37.45 22.67
N THR A 353 -5.66 37.82 23.95
CA THR A 353 -4.38 38.08 24.64
C THR A 353 -4.09 36.96 25.62
N HIS A 354 -2.83 36.57 25.73
CA HIS A 354 -2.40 35.39 26.46
C HIS A 354 -1.20 35.72 27.35
N GLU A 355 -1.10 35.03 28.48
CA GLU A 355 0.01 35.21 29.43
C GLU A 355 1.31 34.55 28.95
N ASP A 356 1.22 33.55 28.06
CA ASP A 356 2.40 32.80 27.59
C ASP A 356 3.24 33.65 26.63
N PRO A 357 4.53 33.93 26.93
CA PRO A 357 5.38 34.76 26.09
C PRO A 357 5.69 34.13 24.72
N ASN A 358 5.54 32.80 24.58
CA ASN A 358 5.75 32.12 23.30
C ASN A 358 4.60 32.36 22.30
N PHE A 359 3.42 32.78 22.79
CA PHE A 359 2.30 33.15 21.95
C PHE A 359 1.40 34.17 22.68
N PRO A 360 1.80 35.45 22.72
CA PRO A 360 1.15 36.45 23.59
C PRO A 360 -0.20 36.95 23.05
N ALA A 361 -0.48 36.81 21.75
CA ALA A 361 -1.74 37.22 21.16
C ALA A 361 -2.11 36.44 19.88
N CYS A 362 -3.40 36.36 19.57
CA CYS A 362 -3.91 35.74 18.35
C CYS A 362 -3.46 36.50 17.08
N LEU A 363 -3.08 35.76 16.02
CA LEU A 363 -2.53 36.33 14.76
C LEU A 363 -3.61 36.76 13.76
N HIS A 364 -4.71 37.32 14.25
CA HIS A 364 -5.74 37.88 13.38
C HIS A 364 -6.37 39.12 14.02
N PRO A 365 -6.92 40.05 13.21
CA PRO A 365 -7.70 41.15 13.74
C PRO A 365 -8.87 40.65 14.58
N GLN A 366 -9.18 41.34 15.67
CA GLN A 366 -10.34 41.00 16.49
C GLN A 366 -11.61 41.30 15.69
N LYS A 367 -12.26 40.24 15.21
CA LYS A 367 -13.55 40.35 14.49
C LYS A 367 -14.65 40.52 15.53
N ARG A 368 -15.32 41.67 15.55
CA ARG A 368 -16.55 41.86 16.34
C ARG A 368 -17.63 40.91 15.82
N SER A 369 -17.85 39.80 16.52
CA SER A 369 -19.00 38.91 16.25
C SER A 369 -20.27 39.64 16.67
N ARG A 370 -21.27 39.69 15.78
CA ARG A 370 -22.62 40.15 16.15
C ARG A 370 -23.38 39.13 16.99
N ASP A 371 -22.92 37.88 16.99
CA ASP A 371 -23.49 36.78 17.77
C ASP A 371 -22.65 36.55 19.03
N GLY A 372 -23.15 37.04 20.16
CA GLY A 372 -22.56 36.83 21.48
C GLY A 372 -22.77 35.41 22.02
N ASN A 373 -23.72 34.65 21.45
CA ASN A 373 -23.98 33.28 21.84
C ASN A 373 -22.99 32.29 21.19
N LYS A 374 -22.06 32.75 20.36
CA LYS A 374 -21.04 31.88 19.76
C LYS A 374 -19.99 31.38 20.77
N TRP A 375 -19.69 32.18 21.80
CA TRP A 375 -18.55 31.93 22.68
C TRP A 375 -18.87 30.97 23.82
N LEU A 376 -17.89 30.19 24.26
CA LEU A 376 -17.99 29.35 25.45
C LEU A 376 -17.79 30.20 26.71
N VAL A 377 -18.49 29.83 27.78
CA VAL A 377 -18.41 30.53 29.07
C VAL A 377 -17.60 29.70 30.05
N ALA A 378 -16.67 30.34 30.76
CA ALA A 378 -15.89 29.69 31.82
C ALA A 378 -16.81 29.11 32.91
N GLY A 379 -16.44 27.98 33.50
CA GLY A 379 -17.24 27.31 34.53
C GLY A 379 -18.45 26.50 34.01
N THR A 380 -18.73 26.52 32.70
CA THR A 380 -19.70 25.60 32.10
C THR A 380 -19.14 24.19 31.99
N GLN A 381 -20.02 23.18 32.03
CA GLN A 381 -19.65 21.77 31.87
C GLN A 381 -18.94 21.52 30.52
N ALA A 382 -19.40 22.19 29.45
CA ALA A 382 -18.79 22.13 28.13
C ALA A 382 -17.33 22.62 28.14
N PHE A 383 -17.07 23.77 28.77
CA PHE A 383 -15.73 24.35 28.85
C PHE A 383 -14.81 23.52 29.73
N TYR A 384 -15.27 23.07 30.89
CA TYR A 384 -14.46 22.22 31.79
C TYR A 384 -14.02 20.91 31.12
N LYS A 385 -14.94 20.25 30.39
CA LYS A 385 -14.59 19.02 29.65
C LYS A 385 -13.63 19.30 28.50
N LEU A 386 -13.80 20.41 27.77
CA LEU A 386 -12.85 20.84 26.74
C LEU A 386 -11.47 21.09 27.35
N GLU A 387 -11.39 21.88 28.41
CA GLU A 387 -10.15 22.20 29.13
C GLU A 387 -9.45 20.94 29.61
N LYS A 388 -10.17 19.96 30.17
CA LYS A 388 -9.61 18.68 30.61
C LYS A 388 -8.96 17.90 29.47
N VAL A 389 -9.53 17.94 28.25
CA VAL A 389 -8.93 17.29 27.08
C VAL A 389 -7.72 18.08 26.57
N MET A 390 -7.85 19.40 26.42
CA MET A 390 -6.79 20.24 25.84
C MET A 390 -5.54 20.33 26.74
N THR A 391 -5.72 20.34 28.07
CA THR A 391 -4.65 20.47 29.08
C THR A 391 -4.09 19.14 29.59
N ASN A 392 -4.56 18.01 29.05
CA ASN A 392 -4.05 16.71 29.44
C ASN A 392 -2.53 16.65 29.24
N LYS A 393 -1.78 16.33 30.30
CA LYS A 393 -0.31 16.28 30.29
C LYS A 393 0.27 15.40 29.18
N ARG A 394 -0.39 14.27 28.84
CA ARG A 394 0.02 13.39 27.75
C ARG A 394 -0.17 14.08 26.39
N ILE A 395 -1.32 14.75 26.18
CA ILE A 395 -1.60 15.49 24.95
C ILE A 395 -0.64 16.66 24.79
N LEU A 396 -0.38 17.45 25.84
CA LEU A 396 0.57 18.56 25.78
C LEU A 396 1.98 18.08 25.42
N LYS A 397 2.42 16.95 26.01
CA LYS A 397 3.69 16.33 25.65
C LYS A 397 3.71 15.91 24.17
N ASP A 398 2.62 15.36 23.65
CA ASP A 398 2.53 14.99 22.23
C ASP A 398 2.49 16.21 21.31
N VAL A 399 1.83 17.28 21.73
CA VAL A 399 1.72 18.56 20.99
C VAL A 399 3.11 19.18 20.78
N THR A 400 4.03 19.04 21.75
CA THR A 400 5.41 19.53 21.58
C THR A 400 6.12 18.91 20.37
N LYS A 401 5.69 17.73 19.95
CA LYS A 401 6.28 16.92 18.87
C LYS A 401 5.43 16.88 17.61
N LEU A 402 4.45 17.77 17.43
CA LEU A 402 3.68 17.80 16.18
C LEU A 402 4.58 18.11 14.99
N SER A 403 4.53 17.26 13.97
CA SER A 403 5.26 17.47 12.73
C SER A 403 4.75 18.71 11.98
N PRO A 404 5.64 19.64 11.58
CA PRO A 404 5.27 20.69 10.63
C PRO A 404 5.12 20.15 9.20
N HIS A 405 5.64 18.95 8.93
CA HIS A 405 5.58 18.29 7.63
C HIS A 405 4.34 17.39 7.53
N HIS A 406 3.60 17.52 6.43
CA HIS A 406 2.37 16.77 6.19
C HIS A 406 2.70 15.36 5.67
N GLN A 407 2.35 14.32 6.43
CA GLN A 407 2.72 12.93 6.11
C GLN A 407 1.55 12.05 5.63
N THR A 408 0.36 12.16 6.23
CA THR A 408 -0.69 11.13 6.09
C THR A 408 -1.18 10.93 4.64
N SER A 409 -1.33 12.03 3.89
CA SER A 409 -1.90 11.97 2.53
C SER A 409 -1.00 11.21 1.53
N PRO A 410 0.34 11.43 1.50
CA PRO A 410 1.26 10.60 0.71
C PRO A 410 1.19 9.10 1.03
N PHE A 411 1.23 8.71 2.31
CA PHE A 411 1.16 7.31 2.72
C PHE A 411 -0.17 6.66 2.35
N ASP A 412 -1.31 7.33 2.58
CA ASP A 412 -2.63 6.84 2.16
C ASP A 412 -2.71 6.64 0.63
N SER A 413 -2.08 7.54 -0.12
CA SER A 413 -2.02 7.45 -1.58
C SER A 413 -1.19 6.25 -2.01
N PHE A 414 -0.02 6.04 -1.40
CA PHE A 414 0.83 4.89 -1.68
C PHE A 414 0.17 3.56 -1.27
N HIS A 415 -0.45 3.49 -0.09
CA HIS A 415 -1.19 2.32 0.37
C HIS A 415 -2.32 1.93 -0.59
N SER A 416 -2.97 2.91 -1.22
CA SER A 416 -3.96 2.68 -2.26
C SER A 416 -3.34 2.05 -3.50
N VAL A 417 -2.14 2.48 -3.91
CA VAL A 417 -1.38 1.85 -5.01
C VAL A 417 -1.00 0.41 -4.67
N ILE A 418 -0.56 0.13 -3.43
CA ILE A 418 -0.25 -1.25 -3.02
C ILE A 418 -1.45 -2.16 -3.22
N LEU A 419 -2.69 -1.71 -2.95
CA LEU A 419 -3.88 -2.55 -3.14
C LEU A 419 -4.11 -2.98 -4.60
N ARG A 420 -3.60 -2.22 -5.59
CA ARG A 420 -3.61 -2.61 -7.02
C ARG A 420 -2.71 -3.81 -7.28
N PHE A 421 -1.52 -3.83 -6.69
CA PHE A 421 -0.51 -4.86 -6.95
C PHE A 421 -0.59 -6.04 -5.98
N ALA A 422 -0.96 -5.79 -4.73
CA ALA A 422 -1.08 -6.75 -3.63
C ALA A 422 -2.43 -6.55 -2.90
N PRO A 423 -3.53 -7.05 -3.49
CA PRO A 423 -4.84 -6.99 -2.87
C PRO A 423 -4.91 -7.93 -1.66
N LYS A 424 -5.59 -7.48 -0.59
CA LYS A 424 -5.64 -8.17 0.72
C LYS A 424 -6.29 -9.55 0.69
N ASN A 425 -7.04 -9.87 -0.36
CA ASN A 425 -7.75 -11.16 -0.50
C ASN A 425 -6.95 -12.20 -1.29
N VAL A 426 -5.70 -11.91 -1.65
CA VAL A 426 -4.81 -12.84 -2.36
C VAL A 426 -3.57 -13.10 -1.51
N VAL A 427 -3.23 -14.38 -1.36
CA VAL A 427 -2.03 -14.79 -0.64
C VAL A 427 -0.86 -14.87 -1.62
N PHE A 428 0.26 -14.26 -1.24
CA PHE A 428 1.50 -14.30 -2.01
C PHE A 428 2.62 -14.97 -1.19
N PRO A 429 3.56 -15.68 -1.84
CA PRO A 429 4.82 -16.04 -1.20
C PRO A 429 5.62 -14.78 -0.87
N PHE A 430 6.58 -14.87 0.07
CA PHE A 430 7.37 -13.73 0.54
C PHE A 430 7.94 -12.88 -0.62
N LEU A 431 8.71 -13.51 -1.52
CA LEU A 431 9.30 -12.83 -2.67
C LEU A 431 8.23 -12.22 -3.60
N GLY A 432 7.09 -12.90 -3.76
CA GLY A 432 5.99 -12.40 -4.58
C GLY A 432 5.31 -11.16 -3.98
N MET A 433 5.17 -11.13 -2.65
CA MET A 433 4.68 -9.94 -1.93
C MET A 433 5.68 -8.79 -2.09
N LEU A 434 6.97 -9.07 -1.86
CA LEU A 434 8.03 -8.07 -1.97
C LEU A 434 8.11 -7.44 -3.37
N CYS A 435 8.12 -8.27 -4.42
CA CYS A 435 8.13 -7.77 -5.81
C CYS A 435 6.91 -6.91 -6.13
N ARG A 436 5.73 -7.23 -5.59
CA ARG A 436 4.51 -6.43 -5.77
C ARG A 436 4.59 -5.09 -5.05
N LEU A 437 5.21 -5.05 -3.86
CA LEU A 437 5.48 -3.81 -3.15
C LEU A 437 6.48 -2.94 -3.92
N TYR A 438 7.53 -3.54 -4.50
CA TYR A 438 8.48 -2.82 -5.36
C TYR A 438 7.82 -2.26 -6.61
N LEU A 439 6.96 -3.03 -7.30
CA LEU A 439 6.17 -2.53 -8.43
C LEU A 439 5.26 -1.36 -8.01
N ALA A 440 4.60 -1.46 -6.86
CA ALA A 440 3.79 -0.37 -6.32
C ALA A 440 4.63 0.89 -6.07
N ALA A 441 5.85 0.73 -5.55
CA ALA A 441 6.77 1.83 -5.26
C ALA A 441 7.28 2.49 -6.53
N LEU A 442 7.71 1.71 -7.53
CA LEU A 442 8.13 2.20 -8.84
C LEU A 442 6.99 2.98 -9.51
N HIS A 443 5.78 2.41 -9.52
CA HIS A 443 4.59 3.08 -10.07
C HIS A 443 4.29 4.40 -9.37
N TYR A 444 4.31 4.40 -8.03
CA TYR A 444 4.01 5.58 -7.22
C TYR A 444 5.08 6.66 -7.39
N ASN A 445 6.36 6.30 -7.32
CA ASN A 445 7.48 7.23 -7.42
C ASN A 445 7.56 7.90 -8.79
N GLU A 446 7.23 7.18 -9.87
CA GLU A 446 7.14 7.77 -11.21
C GLU A 446 6.02 8.83 -11.28
N ASN A 447 4.93 8.64 -10.55
CA ASN A 447 3.71 9.44 -10.67
C ASN A 447 3.46 10.44 -9.54
N VAL A 448 4.30 10.47 -8.49
CA VAL A 448 4.12 11.34 -7.32
C VAL A 448 4.40 12.80 -7.65
N GLY A 449 5.41 13.08 -8.47
CA GLY A 449 5.85 14.44 -8.85
C GLY A 449 4.98 15.15 -9.90
N ARG A 450 3.86 14.56 -10.34
CA ARG A 450 3.00 15.18 -11.37
C ARG A 450 2.43 16.51 -10.92
N ALA A 451 2.52 17.50 -11.80
CA ALA A 451 1.98 18.84 -11.59
C ALA A 451 0.45 18.83 -11.46
N GLN A 452 -0.09 19.87 -10.82
CA GLN A 452 -1.53 20.09 -10.76
C GLN A 452 -2.05 20.46 -12.16
N ALA A 453 -3.12 19.79 -12.59
CA ALA A 453 -3.80 20.08 -13.84
C ALA A 453 -4.45 21.46 -13.79
N THR A 454 -4.41 22.18 -14.91
CA THR A 454 -5.04 23.48 -15.08
C THR A 454 -6.15 23.41 -16.12
N SER A 455 -7.16 24.27 -15.98
CA SER A 455 -8.17 24.48 -17.03
C SER A 455 -7.54 25.13 -18.26
N SER A 456 -8.27 25.16 -19.38
CA SER A 456 -7.88 25.93 -20.58
C SER A 456 -7.60 27.41 -20.29
N THR A 457 -8.14 27.95 -19.19
CA THR A 457 -7.94 29.32 -18.72
C THR A 457 -6.82 29.44 -17.66
N GLY A 458 -6.00 28.41 -17.46
CA GLY A 458 -4.89 28.40 -16.50
C GLY A 458 -5.27 28.25 -15.02
N ARG A 459 -6.53 27.97 -14.68
CA ARG A 459 -6.95 27.83 -13.28
C ARG A 459 -6.65 26.43 -12.74
N PRO A 460 -6.13 26.28 -11.51
CA PRO A 460 -5.85 24.97 -10.92
C PRO A 460 -7.14 24.17 -10.74
N LEU A 461 -7.14 22.92 -11.22
CA LEU A 461 -8.28 22.01 -11.12
C LEU A 461 -8.28 21.27 -9.79
N PHE A 462 -9.48 21.15 -9.23
CA PHE A 462 -9.73 20.45 -7.98
C PHE A 462 -10.91 19.49 -8.12
N LYS A 463 -10.84 18.35 -7.45
CA LYS A 463 -11.92 17.38 -7.34
C LYS A 463 -12.45 17.40 -5.91
N VAL A 464 -13.76 17.56 -5.77
CA VAL A 464 -14.45 17.40 -4.50
C VAL A 464 -14.55 15.91 -4.20
N ASN A 465 -14.14 15.52 -2.99
CA ASN A 465 -14.20 14.15 -2.51
C ASN A 465 -15.04 14.10 -1.24
N PHE A 466 -15.77 13.00 -1.04
CA PHE A 466 -16.55 12.74 0.17
C PHE A 466 -16.00 11.50 0.87
N PRO A 467 -14.96 11.63 1.71
CA PRO A 467 -14.43 10.49 2.43
C PRO A 467 -15.51 9.91 3.35
N LYS A 468 -15.77 8.59 3.28
CA LYS A 468 -16.72 7.89 4.16
C LYS A 468 -16.48 8.22 5.65
N ALA A 469 -15.20 8.30 6.05
CA ALA A 469 -14.78 8.64 7.41
C ALA A 469 -15.27 10.01 7.91
N ARG A 470 -15.60 10.94 7.01
CA ARG A 470 -16.06 12.30 7.35
C ARG A 470 -17.58 12.49 7.32
N LYS A 471 -18.36 11.40 7.19
CA LYS A 471 -19.82 11.36 7.35
C LYS A 471 -20.54 12.56 6.68
N GLY A 472 -20.28 12.76 5.39
CA GLY A 472 -20.93 13.81 4.58
C GLY A 472 -20.17 15.13 4.46
N GLN A 473 -19.06 15.34 5.18
CA GLN A 473 -18.21 16.52 4.94
C GLN A 473 -17.28 16.28 3.74
N CYS A 474 -17.21 17.27 2.84
CA CYS A 474 -16.36 17.21 1.67
C CYS A 474 -14.92 17.65 1.96
N THR A 475 -13.99 17.10 1.18
CA THR A 475 -12.61 17.57 1.07
C THR A 475 -12.28 17.88 -0.38
N VAL A 476 -11.32 18.75 -0.61
CA VAL A 476 -10.87 19.12 -1.94
C VAL A 476 -9.53 18.43 -2.20
N LYS A 477 -9.40 17.73 -3.32
CA LYS A 477 -8.14 17.13 -3.79
C LYS A 477 -7.68 17.82 -5.07
N GLN A 478 -6.39 18.08 -5.18
CA GLN A 478 -5.79 18.57 -6.42
C GLN A 478 -5.90 17.50 -7.51
N VAL A 479 -6.33 17.90 -8.72
CA VAL A 479 -6.29 17.03 -9.90
C VAL A 479 -4.90 17.13 -10.50
N LYS A 480 -4.24 16.00 -10.74
CA LYS A 480 -2.89 15.96 -11.36
C LYS A 480 -2.98 15.86 -12.88
N THR A 481 -1.95 16.33 -13.59
CA THR A 481 -1.85 16.26 -15.06
C THR A 481 -1.93 14.82 -15.59
N ARG A 482 -2.48 14.66 -16.79
CA ARG A 482 -2.57 13.39 -17.55
C ARG A 482 -1.67 13.47 -18.80
N PRO A 483 -1.24 12.34 -19.39
CA PRO A 483 -1.47 10.94 -18.94
C PRO A 483 -0.60 10.55 -17.73
N LEU A 484 -0.98 9.48 -17.03
CA LEU A 484 -0.01 8.79 -16.17
C LEU A 484 1.09 8.21 -17.06
N THR A 485 2.31 8.20 -16.55
CA THR A 485 3.40 7.51 -17.24
C THR A 485 3.57 6.12 -16.63
N PHE A 486 3.93 5.18 -17.51
CA PHE A 486 4.16 3.78 -17.18
C PHE A 486 5.55 3.33 -17.68
N ARG A 487 6.52 4.25 -17.72
CA ARG A 487 7.85 3.99 -18.28
C ARG A 487 8.57 2.87 -17.55
N TYR A 488 8.36 2.76 -16.24
CA TYR A 488 8.89 1.63 -15.47
C TYR A 488 8.45 0.26 -16.02
N LEU A 489 7.28 0.14 -16.66
CA LEU A 489 6.82 -1.10 -17.30
C LEU A 489 7.56 -1.39 -18.59
N ASP A 490 7.81 -0.36 -19.40
CA ASP A 490 8.57 -0.48 -20.65
C ASP A 490 10.02 -0.86 -20.33
N ASP A 491 10.64 -0.18 -19.36
CA ASP A 491 11.98 -0.50 -18.88
C ASP A 491 12.07 -1.94 -18.35
N LEU A 492 11.05 -2.41 -17.62
CA LEU A 492 11.01 -3.78 -17.10
C LEU A 492 10.81 -4.80 -18.24
N GLN A 493 10.01 -4.49 -19.26
CA GLN A 493 9.89 -5.36 -20.42
C GLN A 493 11.20 -5.45 -21.20
N ASP A 494 11.85 -4.32 -21.48
CA ASP A 494 13.16 -4.26 -22.12
C ASP A 494 14.18 -5.08 -21.30
N LEU A 495 14.24 -4.85 -19.97
CA LEU A 495 15.12 -5.59 -19.07
C LEU A 495 14.87 -7.11 -19.09
N ILE A 496 13.60 -7.54 -19.02
CA ILE A 496 13.23 -8.96 -19.02
C ILE A 496 13.67 -9.63 -20.32
N PHE A 497 13.36 -9.04 -21.48
CA PHE A 497 13.57 -9.69 -22.78
C PHE A 497 15.00 -9.59 -23.30
N GLU A 498 15.69 -8.46 -23.06
CA GLU A 498 17.00 -8.19 -23.64
C GLU A 498 18.16 -8.65 -22.73
N HIS A 499 17.94 -8.70 -21.41
CA HIS A 499 19.00 -9.02 -20.46
C HIS A 499 18.69 -10.24 -19.59
N VAL A 500 17.62 -10.22 -18.80
CA VAL A 500 17.33 -11.29 -17.81
C VAL A 500 17.04 -12.61 -18.51
N PHE A 501 16.36 -12.59 -19.65
CA PHE A 501 16.12 -13.80 -20.42
C PHE A 501 17.42 -14.44 -20.95
N VAL A 502 18.39 -13.61 -21.33
CA VAL A 502 19.67 -14.04 -21.93
C VAL A 502 20.57 -14.64 -20.85
N ASP A 503 20.64 -14.00 -19.68
CA ASP A 503 21.44 -14.47 -18.54
C ASP A 503 20.66 -14.35 -17.22
N PRO A 504 19.78 -15.32 -16.90
CA PRO A 504 18.99 -15.27 -15.68
C PRO A 504 19.83 -15.37 -14.40
N ALA A 505 20.99 -16.03 -14.46
CA ALA A 505 21.80 -16.33 -13.29
C ALA A 505 22.33 -15.05 -12.63
N SER A 506 22.84 -14.11 -13.43
CA SER A 506 23.35 -12.82 -12.95
C SER A 506 22.31 -11.98 -12.19
N TYR A 507 21.02 -12.15 -12.50
CA TYR A 507 19.94 -11.44 -11.81
C TYR A 507 19.39 -12.22 -10.60
N MET A 508 19.55 -13.54 -10.59
CA MET A 508 19.15 -14.38 -9.48
C MET A 508 20.05 -14.19 -8.25
N ASP A 509 21.33 -13.85 -8.43
CA ASP A 509 22.25 -13.61 -7.32
C ASP A 509 21.76 -12.51 -6.37
N GLU A 510 21.17 -11.44 -6.90
CA GLU A 510 20.56 -10.40 -6.06
C GLU A 510 19.33 -10.89 -5.31
N VAL A 511 18.52 -11.75 -5.93
CA VAL A 511 17.37 -12.39 -5.27
C VAL A 511 17.82 -13.31 -4.14
N LEU A 512 18.92 -14.04 -4.32
CA LEU A 512 19.47 -14.95 -3.32
C LEU A 512 20.04 -14.24 -2.10
N LYS A 513 20.40 -12.95 -2.22
CA LYS A 513 20.81 -12.12 -1.07
C LYS A 513 19.64 -11.71 -0.18
N ILE A 514 18.40 -11.85 -0.64
CA ILE A 514 17.21 -11.53 0.16
C ILE A 514 17.00 -12.65 1.18
N ALA A 515 17.06 -12.30 2.47
CA ALA A 515 16.76 -13.22 3.55
C ALA A 515 15.26 -13.53 3.57
N ILE A 516 14.87 -14.70 3.03
CA ILE A 516 13.49 -15.17 3.03
C ILE A 516 13.26 -16.03 4.28
N PRO A 517 12.38 -15.62 5.21
CA PRO A 517 12.04 -16.42 6.38
C PRO A 517 11.33 -17.74 6.00
N PRO A 518 11.44 -18.78 6.85
CA PRO A 518 10.69 -20.01 6.64
C PRO A 518 9.19 -19.76 6.72
N ASP A 519 8.42 -20.63 6.06
CA ASP A 519 6.96 -20.59 6.15
C ASP A 519 6.48 -20.81 7.60
N LEU A 520 5.39 -20.14 7.98
CA LEU A 520 4.82 -20.21 9.33
C LEU A 520 4.50 -21.66 9.78
N CYS A 521 4.24 -22.55 8.84
CA CYS A 521 3.89 -23.94 9.12
C CYS A 521 5.10 -24.85 9.39
N VAL A 522 6.33 -24.36 9.23
CA VAL A 522 7.55 -25.16 9.49
C VAL A 522 7.68 -25.51 10.97
N GLU A 523 7.14 -24.68 11.86
CA GLU A 523 7.18 -24.88 13.31
C GLU A 523 6.12 -25.87 13.81
N TYR A 524 5.18 -26.31 12.96
CA TYR A 524 4.12 -27.24 13.35
C TYR A 524 4.46 -28.67 12.92
N GLU A 525 4.16 -29.63 13.79
CA GLU A 525 4.12 -31.03 13.41
C GLU A 525 2.98 -31.24 12.41
N TRP A 526 3.31 -31.88 11.28
CA TRP A 526 2.32 -32.21 10.26
C TRP A 526 1.68 -33.54 10.64
N PRO A 527 0.40 -33.55 11.07
CA PRO A 527 -0.31 -34.79 11.34
C PRO A 527 -0.47 -35.59 10.05
N ASP A 528 -0.66 -36.89 10.20
CA ASP A 528 -0.92 -37.78 9.07
C ASP A 528 -2.23 -37.37 8.36
N LYS A 529 -2.21 -37.39 7.02
CA LYS A 529 -3.32 -36.85 6.23
C LYS A 529 -4.59 -37.66 6.45
N GLU A 530 -4.46 -38.98 6.51
CA GLU A 530 -5.55 -39.92 6.74
C GLU A 530 -6.11 -39.74 8.16
N GLU A 531 -5.25 -39.48 9.16
CA GLU A 531 -5.66 -39.14 10.53
C GLU A 531 -6.48 -37.84 10.58
N VAL A 532 -6.05 -36.78 9.90
CA VAL A 532 -6.80 -35.50 9.83
C VAL A 532 -8.14 -35.67 9.12
N ILE A 533 -8.19 -36.43 8.03
CA ILE A 533 -9.44 -36.73 7.33
C ILE A 533 -10.39 -37.49 8.26
N SER A 534 -9.89 -38.49 8.99
CA SER A 534 -10.70 -39.30 9.91
C SER A 534 -11.31 -38.47 11.05
N THR A 535 -10.54 -37.53 11.62
CA THR A 535 -11.00 -36.61 12.68
C THR A 535 -11.95 -35.53 12.16
N MET A 536 -11.80 -35.11 10.90
CA MET A 536 -12.76 -34.21 10.25
C MET A 536 -14.09 -34.93 10.00
N VAL A 537 -14.07 -36.18 9.52
CA VAL A 537 -15.28 -36.98 9.30
C VAL A 537 -15.97 -37.33 10.63
N SER A 538 -15.22 -37.69 11.68
CA SER A 538 -15.79 -38.03 13.00
C SER A 538 -16.44 -36.85 13.70
N ARG A 539 -16.00 -35.61 13.44
CA ARG A 539 -16.65 -34.39 13.93
C ARG A 539 -18.03 -34.13 13.32
N PHE A 540 -18.33 -34.65 12.13
CA PHE A 540 -19.59 -34.43 11.44
C PHE A 540 -20.51 -35.67 11.37
N ASN A 541 -19.97 -36.87 11.62
CA ASN A 541 -20.75 -38.12 11.75
C ASN A 541 -20.83 -38.58 13.22
N GLN A 542 -21.45 -37.77 14.09
CA GLN A 542 -21.96 -38.24 15.38
C GLN A 542 -23.41 -38.75 15.25
N GLN A 543 -23.67 -39.63 14.30
CA GLN A 543 -24.86 -40.49 14.33
C GLN A 543 -24.47 -41.92 13.99
N LEU A 544 -24.51 -42.74 15.03
CA LEU A 544 -24.68 -44.20 15.11
C LEU A 544 -23.70 -44.81 16.12
N VAL A 545 -23.92 -44.54 17.40
CA VAL A 545 -23.95 -45.57 18.46
C VAL A 545 -25.11 -45.23 19.40
#